data_AF-A0A376VVX8-F1
#
_entry.id   AF-A0A376VVX8-F1
#
_cell.length_a   1.000
_cell.length_b   1.000
_cell.length_c   1.000
_cell.angle_alpha   90.00
_cell.angle_beta   90.00
_cell.angle_gamma   90.00
#
_symmetry.space_group_name_H-M   'P 1'
#
loop_
_entity.id
_entity.type
_entity.pdbx_description
1 polymer ?
#
loop_
_entity_poly.entity_id
_entity_poly.type
_entity_poly.pdbx_seq_one_letter_code
_entity_poly.pdbx_strand_id
1 'polypeptide(L)'
;MISWNGIVTYGAMAMGAPLGVVFYHWGGLQALALIIMGVALVAILLAIPRPTVKASKGKPLPFRAVLGRVWLYGMALALASAGFGVIATFITLFYDAKGWDGAAFALTLFSCAFVGTRLLFPNGINRIGGLNVAMICFSVEIIGLLLVGVATMPWMAKIGVLLAGAGFSLVFPALGVVAVKAVPQQNQGAALATYTVFMDLSLGVTGPLAGLVMSWAGVPVIYLAAAGLVAIALLLTWRLKKRPPVEIPEAASSS
;
A
#
# COMPACT_ATOMS: atom_id res chain seq x y z
N MET A 1 -11.76 23.40 4.91
CA MET A 1 -10.89 22.72 5.89
C MET A 1 -10.53 21.27 5.49
N ILE A 2 -11.44 20.49 4.87
CA ILE A 2 -11.16 19.11 4.39
C ILE A 2 -10.15 19.08 3.22
N SER A 3 -10.20 20.06 2.32
CA SER A 3 -9.27 20.18 1.19
C SER A 3 -7.82 20.37 1.62
N TRP A 4 -7.56 21.14 2.68
CA TRP A 4 -6.21 21.39 3.18
C TRP A 4 -5.57 20.16 3.81
N ASN A 5 -6.34 19.37 4.57
CA ASN A 5 -5.84 18.15 5.20
C ASN A 5 -5.49 17.08 4.14
N GLY A 6 -6.30 16.98 3.08
CA GLY A 6 -5.97 16.20 1.89
C GLY A 6 -4.69 16.68 1.21
N ILE A 7 -4.59 17.96 0.88
CA ILE A 7 -3.40 18.55 0.22
C ILE A 7 -2.13 18.34 1.05
N VAL A 8 -2.20 18.50 2.37
CA VAL A 8 -1.04 18.29 3.26
C VAL A 8 -0.67 16.82 3.36
N THR A 9 -1.64 15.90 3.45
CA THR A 9 -1.37 14.46 3.56
C THR A 9 -0.84 13.88 2.25
N TYR A 10 -1.43 14.26 1.11
CA TYR A 10 -0.93 13.87 -0.21
C TYR A 10 0.38 14.58 -0.55
N GLY A 11 0.54 15.84 -0.16
CA GLY A 11 1.77 16.60 -0.31
C GLY A 11 2.91 15.95 0.46
N ALA A 12 2.67 15.52 1.71
CA ALA A 12 3.64 14.77 2.51
C ALA A 12 3.98 13.41 1.88
N MET A 13 2.98 12.68 1.36
CA MET A 13 3.24 11.40 0.66
C MET A 13 3.98 11.56 -0.67
N ALA A 14 3.75 12.67 -1.38
CA ALA A 14 4.37 12.98 -2.67
C ALA A 14 5.80 13.50 -2.48
N MET A 15 6.05 14.33 -1.47
CA MET A 15 7.36 14.91 -1.18
C MET A 15 8.25 14.00 -0.32
N GLY A 16 7.66 13.14 0.52
CA GLY A 16 8.42 12.30 1.45
C GLY A 16 9.31 11.25 0.77
N ALA A 17 8.83 10.62 -0.31
CA ALA A 17 9.61 9.59 -1.01
C ALA A 17 10.81 10.18 -1.80
N PRO A 18 10.66 11.26 -2.61
CA PRO A 18 11.77 11.88 -3.32
C PRO A 18 12.81 12.49 -2.38
N LEU A 19 12.36 13.21 -1.34
CA LEU A 19 13.27 13.78 -0.34
C LEU A 19 14.03 12.67 0.40
N GLY A 20 13.36 11.57 0.74
CA GLY A 20 14.01 10.40 1.33
C GLY A 20 15.11 9.81 0.45
N VAL A 21 14.89 9.71 -0.87
CA VAL A 21 15.91 9.21 -1.81
C VAL A 21 17.10 10.18 -1.93
N VAL A 22 16.86 11.49 -1.97
CA VAL A 22 17.95 12.50 -2.02
C VAL A 22 18.82 12.46 -0.76
N PHE A 23 18.20 12.38 0.42
CA PHE A 23 18.93 12.28 1.68
C PHE A 23 19.67 10.95 1.82
N TYR A 24 19.12 9.86 1.28
CA TYR A 24 19.80 8.57 1.23
C TYR A 24 21.08 8.62 0.38
N HIS A 25 21.08 9.36 -0.74
CA HIS A 25 22.26 9.50 -1.59
C HIS A 25 23.42 10.29 -0.94
N TRP A 26 23.14 11.19 -0.01
CA TRP A 26 24.17 12.05 0.61
C TRP A 26 24.79 11.47 1.88
N GLY A 27 24.11 10.56 2.57
CA GLY A 27 24.61 10.01 3.84
C GLY A 27 24.17 8.58 4.17
N GLY A 28 23.66 7.84 3.17
CA GLY A 28 23.26 6.45 3.33
C GLY A 28 22.09 6.25 4.29
N LEU A 29 21.96 5.02 4.82
CA LEU A 29 20.84 4.61 5.66
C LEU A 29 20.82 5.33 7.02
N GLN A 30 22.00 5.61 7.60
CA GLN A 30 22.12 6.26 8.92
C GLN A 30 21.69 7.73 8.90
N ALA A 31 22.11 8.50 7.89
CA ALA A 31 21.68 9.89 7.76
C ALA A 31 20.17 9.99 7.49
N LEU A 32 19.64 9.10 6.65
CA LEU A 32 18.20 9.00 6.41
C LEU A 32 17.42 8.73 7.70
N ALA A 33 17.87 7.76 8.51
CA ALA A 33 17.23 7.42 9.78
C ALA A 33 17.24 8.59 10.78
N LEU A 34 18.36 9.29 10.92
CA LEU A 34 18.48 10.47 11.79
C LEU A 34 17.58 11.62 11.34
N ILE A 35 17.48 11.85 10.03
CA ILE A 35 16.60 12.89 9.46
C ILE A 35 15.14 12.54 9.71
N ILE A 36 14.72 11.28 9.50
CA ILE A 36 13.35 10.82 9.77
C ILE A 36 13.03 10.99 11.26
N MET A 37 13.93 10.59 12.16
CA MET A 37 13.75 10.79 13.60
C MET A 37 13.66 12.27 13.96
N GLY A 38 14.51 13.12 13.38
CA GLY A 38 14.50 14.57 13.61
C GLY A 38 13.19 15.22 13.15
N VAL A 39 12.71 14.87 11.96
CA VAL A 39 11.42 15.36 11.43
C VAL A 39 10.26 14.89 12.31
N ALA A 40 10.27 13.63 12.78
CA ALA A 40 9.27 13.12 13.70
C ALA A 40 9.31 13.85 15.05
N LEU A 41 10.50 14.13 15.58
CA LEU A 41 10.70 14.81 16.86
C LEU A 41 10.26 16.27 16.78
N VAL A 42 10.57 16.97 15.68
CA VAL A 42 10.06 18.32 15.39
C VAL A 42 8.54 18.31 15.23
N ALA A 43 7.96 17.31 14.55
CA ALA A 43 6.52 17.17 14.44
C ALA A 43 5.84 16.96 15.80
N ILE A 44 6.46 16.16 16.69
CA ILE A 44 5.99 15.96 18.07
C ILE A 44 6.11 17.27 18.86
N LEU A 45 7.25 17.96 18.80
CA LEU A 45 7.48 19.24 19.49
C LEU A 45 6.53 20.34 19.01
N LEU A 46 6.13 20.33 17.74
CA LEU A 46 5.13 21.25 17.19
C LEU A 46 3.69 20.80 17.46
N ALA A 47 3.46 19.53 17.81
CA ALA A 47 2.15 18.99 18.16
C ALA A 47 1.82 19.16 19.64
N ILE A 48 2.79 19.09 20.54
CA ILE A 48 2.63 19.29 22.00
C ILE A 48 1.96 20.63 22.38
N PRO A 49 2.30 21.78 21.76
CA PRO A 49 1.72 23.09 22.10
C PRO A 49 0.33 23.29 21.50
N ARG A 50 -0.13 22.39 20.60
CA ARG A 50 -1.41 22.59 19.94
C ARG A 50 -2.53 22.37 20.96
N PRO A 51 -3.43 23.35 21.13
CA PRO A 51 -4.58 23.19 22.02
C PRO A 51 -5.36 21.95 21.57
N THR A 52 -5.73 21.11 22.55
CA THR A 52 -6.56 19.92 22.32
C THR A 52 -7.73 20.31 21.42
N VAL A 53 -7.75 19.77 20.21
CA VAL A 53 -8.87 19.98 19.28
C VAL A 53 -10.11 19.54 20.04
N LYS A 54 -11.06 20.46 20.26
CA LYS A 54 -12.36 20.13 20.85
C LYS A 54 -12.93 19.00 20.01
N ALA A 55 -12.86 17.77 20.52
CA ALA A 55 -13.50 16.63 19.90
C ALA A 55 -14.96 17.02 19.75
N SER A 56 -15.45 17.08 18.51
CA SER A 56 -16.87 17.30 18.25
C SER A 56 -17.65 16.29 19.11
N LYS A 57 -18.69 16.75 19.80
CA LYS A 57 -19.49 15.96 20.75
C LYS A 57 -20.37 14.93 19.99
N GLY A 58 -19.76 14.06 19.20
CA GLY A 58 -20.40 12.90 18.60
C GLY A 58 -19.80 11.65 19.24
N LYS A 59 -20.65 10.71 19.69
CA LYS A 59 -20.20 9.43 20.24
C LYS A 59 -19.18 8.80 19.27
N PRO A 60 -17.91 8.55 19.69
CA PRO A 60 -16.96 7.88 18.81
C PRO A 60 -17.57 6.56 18.37
N LEU A 61 -17.66 6.32 17.05
CA LEU A 61 -18.12 5.00 16.60
C LEU A 61 -17.21 3.94 17.21
N PRO A 62 -17.75 2.87 17.80
CA PRO A 62 -16.95 1.83 18.41
C PRO A 62 -15.96 1.26 17.39
N PHE A 63 -14.72 0.97 17.83
CA PHE A 63 -13.63 0.47 16.98
C PHE A 63 -14.06 -0.74 16.12
N ARG A 64 -14.97 -1.57 16.63
CA ARG A 64 -15.62 -2.67 15.90
C ARG A 64 -16.46 -2.24 14.69
N ALA A 65 -17.19 -1.13 14.79
CA ALA A 65 -17.99 -0.60 13.68
C ALA A 65 -17.11 0.07 12.61
N VAL A 66 -15.99 0.66 13.02
CA VAL A 66 -14.95 1.17 12.11
C VAL A 66 -14.24 0.02 11.41
N LEU A 67 -13.86 -1.02 12.17
CA LEU A 67 -13.26 -2.24 11.65
C LEU A 67 -14.20 -2.87 10.61
N GLY A 68 -15.47 -3.12 10.93
CA GLY A 68 -16.43 -3.72 9.99
C GLY A 68 -16.63 -2.95 8.68
N ARG A 69 -16.48 -1.61 8.69
CA ARG A 69 -16.60 -0.77 7.49
C ARG A 69 -15.31 -0.68 6.67
N VAL A 70 -14.15 -0.74 7.31
CA VAL A 70 -12.84 -0.55 6.66
C VAL A 70 -12.15 -1.88 6.33
N TRP A 71 -12.57 -3.00 6.93
CA TRP A 71 -11.86 -4.28 6.81
C TRP A 71 -11.76 -4.79 5.36
N LEU A 72 -12.76 -4.53 4.50
CA LEU A 72 -12.70 -4.97 3.09
C LEU A 72 -11.60 -4.24 2.32
N TYR A 73 -11.37 -2.96 2.62
CA TYR A 73 -10.27 -2.19 2.03
C TYR A 73 -8.92 -2.62 2.62
N GLY A 74 -8.86 -2.86 3.93
CA GLY A 74 -7.67 -3.41 4.61
C GLY A 74 -7.30 -4.80 4.09
N MET A 75 -8.29 -5.66 3.81
CA MET A 75 -8.09 -6.99 3.24
C MET A 75 -7.58 -6.92 1.80
N ALA A 76 -8.14 -6.04 0.97
CA ALA A 76 -7.65 -5.85 -0.40
C ALA A 76 -6.19 -5.37 -0.39
N LEU A 77 -5.84 -4.44 0.50
CA LEU A 77 -4.45 -4.03 0.70
C LEU A 77 -3.59 -5.19 1.21
N ALA A 78 -4.05 -5.94 2.21
CA ALA A 78 -3.30 -7.06 2.78
C ALA A 78 -2.94 -8.06 1.68
N LEU A 79 -3.91 -8.45 0.86
CA LEU A 79 -3.72 -9.37 -0.26
C LEU A 79 -2.73 -8.85 -1.31
N ALA A 80 -2.77 -7.55 -1.62
CA ALA A 80 -1.80 -6.92 -2.52
C ALA A 80 -0.40 -6.84 -1.90
N SER A 81 -0.33 -6.51 -0.61
CA SER A 81 0.95 -6.43 0.12
C SER A 81 1.63 -7.79 0.20
N ALA A 82 0.88 -8.89 0.14
CA ALA A 82 1.47 -10.22 0.01
C ALA A 82 2.23 -10.38 -1.32
N GLY A 83 1.71 -9.86 -2.43
CA GLY A 83 2.39 -9.84 -3.73
C GLY A 83 3.73 -9.12 -3.67
N PHE A 84 3.73 -7.92 -3.12
CA PHE A 84 4.94 -7.17 -2.83
C PHE A 84 5.91 -7.93 -1.91
N GLY A 85 5.42 -8.47 -0.79
CA GLY A 85 6.24 -9.19 0.20
C GLY A 85 6.93 -10.41 -0.39
N VAL A 86 6.25 -11.15 -1.28
CA VAL A 86 6.83 -12.29 -2.01
C VAL A 86 7.99 -11.85 -2.91
N ILE A 87 7.82 -10.76 -3.68
CA ILE A 87 8.90 -10.23 -4.52
C ILE A 87 10.08 -9.77 -3.65
N ALA A 88 9.84 -8.92 -2.65
CA ALA A 88 10.90 -8.33 -1.85
C ALA A 88 11.74 -9.39 -1.12
N THR A 89 11.11 -10.49 -0.68
CA THR A 89 11.76 -11.52 0.13
C THR A 89 12.41 -12.62 -0.72
N PHE A 90 11.78 -13.04 -1.82
CA PHE A 90 12.16 -14.26 -2.53
C PHE A 90 12.75 -14.03 -3.92
N ILE A 91 12.76 -12.80 -4.45
CA ILE A 91 13.30 -12.55 -5.81
C ILE A 91 14.78 -12.91 -5.93
N THR A 92 15.57 -12.70 -4.87
CA THR A 92 16.98 -13.11 -4.83
C THR A 92 17.12 -14.62 -4.94
N LEU A 93 16.29 -15.34 -4.19
CA LEU A 93 16.26 -16.79 -4.18
C LEU A 93 15.72 -17.38 -5.50
N PHE A 94 14.81 -16.69 -6.17
CA PHE A 94 14.33 -17.07 -7.51
C PHE A 94 15.43 -16.97 -8.57
N TYR A 95 16.23 -15.90 -8.52
CA TYR A 95 17.38 -15.74 -9.40
C TYR A 95 18.46 -16.78 -9.11
N ASP A 96 18.76 -17.03 -7.83
CA ASP A 96 19.72 -18.03 -7.39
C ASP A 96 19.31 -19.45 -7.84
N ALA A 97 18.05 -19.83 -7.60
CA ALA A 97 17.51 -21.13 -8.04
C ALA A 97 17.50 -21.33 -9.56
N LYS A 98 17.51 -20.26 -10.34
CA LYS A 98 17.61 -20.28 -11.80
C LYS A 98 19.04 -20.16 -12.33
N GLY A 99 20.03 -19.96 -11.45
CA GLY A 99 21.42 -19.69 -11.81
C GLY A 99 21.61 -18.35 -12.53
N TRP A 100 20.78 -17.35 -12.22
CA TRP A 100 20.82 -16.04 -12.85
C TRP A 100 21.47 -15.00 -11.95
N ASP A 101 22.40 -14.24 -12.51
CA ASP A 101 22.97 -13.08 -11.86
C ASP A 101 22.08 -11.83 -11.98
N GLY A 102 22.21 -10.92 -11.01
CA GLY A 102 21.58 -9.60 -11.07
C GLY A 102 20.25 -9.45 -10.33
N ALA A 103 19.99 -10.27 -9.30
CA ALA A 103 18.84 -10.10 -8.42
C ALA A 103 18.78 -8.70 -7.78
N ALA A 104 19.94 -8.17 -7.36
CA ALA A 104 20.05 -6.81 -6.82
C ALA A 104 19.57 -5.75 -7.82
N PHE A 105 19.85 -5.94 -9.12
CA PHE A 105 19.36 -5.04 -10.16
C PHE A 105 17.84 -5.13 -10.32
N ALA A 106 17.25 -6.31 -10.19
CA ALA A 106 15.79 -6.47 -10.21
C ALA A 106 15.12 -5.73 -9.03
N LEU A 107 15.69 -5.83 -7.82
CA LEU A 107 15.21 -5.07 -6.65
C LEU A 107 15.37 -3.56 -6.83
N THR A 108 16.48 -3.09 -7.40
CA THR A 108 16.63 -1.67 -7.74
C THR A 108 15.57 -1.23 -8.76
N LEU A 109 15.30 -2.05 -9.78
CA LEU A 109 14.24 -1.79 -10.75
C LEU A 109 12.86 -1.70 -10.09
N PHE A 110 12.58 -2.61 -9.16
CA PHE A 110 11.37 -2.58 -8.33
C PHE A 110 11.22 -1.24 -7.61
N SER A 111 12.25 -0.84 -6.87
CA SER A 111 12.24 0.40 -6.07
C SER A 111 12.14 1.64 -6.96
N CYS A 112 12.87 1.69 -8.07
CA CYS A 112 12.81 2.78 -9.04
C CYS A 112 11.42 2.90 -9.65
N ALA A 113 10.80 1.79 -10.06
CA ALA A 113 9.44 1.78 -10.59
C ALA A 113 8.43 2.21 -9.53
N PHE A 114 8.58 1.69 -8.30
CA PHE A 114 7.72 2.04 -7.17
C PHE A 114 7.77 3.55 -6.87
N VAL A 115 8.95 4.16 -6.81
CA VAL A 115 9.10 5.60 -6.58
C VAL A 115 8.67 6.42 -7.81
N GLY A 116 9.03 5.98 -9.02
CA GLY A 116 8.71 6.65 -10.28
C GLY A 116 7.20 6.75 -10.51
N THR A 117 6.46 5.67 -10.30
CA THR A 117 4.99 5.68 -10.44
C THR A 117 4.34 6.61 -9.43
N ARG A 118 4.87 6.68 -8.20
CA ARG A 118 4.40 7.59 -7.16
C ARG A 118 4.59 9.06 -7.53
N LEU A 119 5.67 9.38 -8.23
CA LEU A 119 6.01 10.73 -8.70
C LEU A 119 5.22 11.15 -9.94
N LEU A 120 5.03 10.23 -10.89
CA LEU A 120 4.39 10.51 -12.18
C LEU A 120 2.86 10.55 -12.08
N PHE A 121 2.25 9.75 -11.19
CA PHE A 121 0.80 9.59 -11.12
C PHE A 121 0.10 10.04 -9.81
N PRO A 122 0.61 11.01 -9.01
CA PRO A 122 -0.06 11.43 -7.78
C PRO A 122 -1.44 12.06 -8.06
N ASN A 123 -1.60 12.76 -9.20
CA ASN A 123 -2.87 13.35 -9.61
C ASN A 123 -3.89 12.33 -10.16
N GLY A 124 -3.45 11.12 -10.52
CA GLY A 124 -4.33 10.06 -11.03
C GLY A 124 -5.39 9.65 -10.00
N ILE A 125 -5.00 9.57 -8.73
CA ILE A 125 -5.90 9.21 -7.61
C ILE A 125 -7.00 10.26 -7.43
N ASN A 126 -6.66 11.54 -7.57
CA ASN A 126 -7.61 12.64 -7.41
C ASN A 126 -8.55 12.81 -8.61
N ARG A 127 -8.11 12.50 -9.84
CA ARG A 127 -8.92 12.64 -11.06
C ARG A 127 -9.82 11.43 -11.36
N ILE A 128 -9.29 10.21 -11.20
CA ILE A 128 -9.94 8.97 -11.65
C ILE A 128 -10.67 8.27 -10.48
N GLY A 129 -10.36 8.67 -9.24
CA GLY A 129 -10.90 8.11 -8.01
C GLY A 129 -10.09 6.91 -7.50
N GLY A 130 -9.89 6.84 -6.18
CA GLY A 130 -9.02 5.85 -5.55
C GLY A 130 -9.36 4.39 -5.88
N LEU A 131 -10.65 4.03 -5.92
CA LEU A 131 -11.08 2.66 -6.28
C LEU A 131 -10.69 2.27 -7.72
N ASN A 132 -10.77 3.20 -8.69
CA ASN A 132 -10.41 2.91 -10.07
C ASN A 132 -8.90 2.78 -10.25
N VAL A 133 -8.13 3.67 -9.61
CA VAL A 133 -6.66 3.59 -9.63
C VAL A 133 -6.20 2.30 -8.96
N ALA A 134 -6.79 1.92 -7.83
CA ALA A 134 -6.47 0.66 -7.16
C ALA A 134 -6.71 -0.56 -8.08
N MET A 135 -7.81 -0.60 -8.83
CA MET A 135 -8.06 -1.70 -9.78
C MET A 135 -7.03 -1.75 -10.92
N ILE A 136 -6.65 -0.60 -11.49
CA ILE A 136 -5.61 -0.55 -12.53
C ILE A 136 -4.28 -1.07 -11.95
N CYS A 137 -3.93 -0.59 -10.76
CA CYS A 137 -2.74 -1.01 -10.03
C CYS A 137 -2.70 -2.51 -9.75
N PHE A 138 -3.81 -3.09 -9.28
CA PHE A 138 -3.90 -4.54 -9.09
C PHE A 138 -3.75 -5.31 -10.39
N SER A 139 -4.35 -4.85 -11.49
CA SER A 139 -4.16 -5.49 -12.80
C SER A 139 -2.70 -5.48 -13.24
N VAL A 140 -2.01 -4.34 -13.08
CA VAL A 140 -0.59 -4.21 -13.42
C VAL A 140 0.28 -5.09 -12.51
N GLU A 141 -0.03 -5.15 -11.22
CA GLU A 141 0.67 -5.99 -10.25
C GLU A 141 0.49 -7.48 -10.56
N ILE A 142 -0.71 -7.93 -10.90
CA ILE A 142 -0.99 -9.32 -11.32
C ILE A 142 -0.18 -9.68 -12.56
N ILE A 143 -0.16 -8.80 -13.57
CA ILE A 143 0.63 -9.03 -14.79
C ILE A 143 2.12 -9.14 -14.44
N GLY A 144 2.63 -8.27 -13.56
CA GLY A 144 4.00 -8.32 -13.08
C GLY A 144 4.33 -9.65 -12.39
N LEU A 145 3.51 -10.07 -11.42
CA LEU A 145 3.69 -11.32 -10.67
C LEU A 145 3.59 -12.56 -11.56
N LEU A 146 2.63 -12.60 -12.49
CA LEU A 146 2.54 -13.68 -13.47
C LEU A 146 3.79 -13.73 -14.34
N LEU A 147 4.27 -12.59 -14.84
CA LEU A 147 5.45 -12.52 -15.69
C LEU A 147 6.71 -13.01 -14.96
N VAL A 148 6.86 -12.72 -13.66
CA VAL A 148 7.93 -13.29 -12.82
C VAL A 148 7.75 -14.80 -12.66
N GLY A 149 6.53 -15.26 -12.37
CA GLY A 149 6.23 -16.68 -12.19
C GLY A 149 6.53 -17.55 -13.42
N VAL A 150 6.26 -17.06 -14.63
CA VAL A 150 6.59 -17.76 -15.88
C VAL A 150 7.93 -17.34 -16.51
N ALA A 151 8.76 -16.57 -15.80
CA ALA A 151 10.03 -16.11 -16.34
C ALA A 151 10.96 -17.29 -16.67
N THR A 152 11.32 -17.41 -17.95
CA THR A 152 12.33 -18.35 -18.46
C THR A 152 13.66 -17.67 -18.74
N MET A 153 13.68 -16.33 -18.78
CA MET A 153 14.88 -15.51 -18.99
C MET A 153 14.98 -14.39 -17.94
N PRO A 154 16.20 -13.95 -17.56
CA PRO A 154 16.39 -12.91 -16.54
C PRO A 154 15.69 -11.59 -16.86
N TRP A 155 15.66 -11.18 -18.13
CA TRP A 155 15.03 -9.92 -18.54
C TRP A 155 13.51 -9.93 -18.33
N MET A 156 12.85 -11.10 -18.44
CA MET A 156 11.41 -11.24 -18.18
C MET A 156 11.11 -11.00 -16.71
N ALA A 157 11.92 -11.57 -15.81
CA ALA A 157 11.78 -11.35 -14.37
C ALA A 157 12.03 -9.87 -14.01
N LYS A 158 13.01 -9.19 -14.63
CA LYS A 158 13.23 -7.75 -14.44
C LYS A 158 12.01 -6.92 -14.81
N ILE A 159 11.40 -7.18 -15.97
CA ILE A 159 10.19 -6.48 -16.40
C ILE A 159 9.02 -6.79 -15.47
N GLY A 160 8.86 -8.05 -15.05
CA GLY A 160 7.78 -8.45 -14.15
C GLY A 160 7.88 -7.77 -12.79
N VAL A 161 9.08 -7.69 -12.23
CA VAL A 161 9.38 -6.99 -10.98
C VAL A 161 9.17 -5.48 -11.12
N LEU A 162 9.55 -4.86 -12.25
CA LEU A 162 9.26 -3.45 -12.54
C LEU A 162 7.76 -3.17 -12.57
N LEU A 163 6.99 -4.00 -13.27
CA LEU A 163 5.54 -3.87 -13.36
C LEU A 163 4.88 -4.07 -12.00
N ALA A 164 5.29 -5.07 -11.22
CA ALA A 164 4.78 -5.29 -9.89
C ALA A 164 5.05 -4.09 -8.95
N GLY A 165 6.26 -3.51 -9.01
CA GLY A 165 6.62 -2.31 -8.24
C GLY A 165 5.80 -1.10 -8.62
N ALA A 166 5.58 -0.89 -9.93
CA ALA A 166 4.70 0.17 -10.43
C ALA A 166 3.24 -0.04 -10.00
N GLY A 167 2.73 -1.28 -10.07
CA GLY A 167 1.38 -1.64 -9.68
C GLY A 167 1.12 -1.38 -8.21
N PHE A 168 1.94 -1.92 -7.31
CA PHE A 168 1.73 -1.81 -5.86
C PHE A 168 1.86 -0.36 -5.32
N SER A 169 2.65 0.50 -5.96
CA SER A 169 2.99 1.85 -5.46
C SER A 169 1.79 2.73 -5.10
N LEU A 170 0.77 2.76 -5.95
CA LEU A 170 -0.40 3.61 -5.74
C LEU A 170 -1.52 2.89 -4.99
N VAL A 171 -1.42 1.59 -4.71
CA VAL A 171 -2.46 0.83 -3.99
C VAL A 171 -2.68 1.41 -2.60
N PHE A 172 -1.61 1.61 -1.84
CA PHE A 172 -1.67 2.13 -0.48
C PHE A 172 -2.40 3.48 -0.39
N PRO A 173 -1.99 4.53 -1.15
CA PRO A 173 -2.71 5.80 -1.14
C PRO A 173 -4.10 5.70 -1.79
N ALA A 174 -4.28 4.94 -2.88
CA ALA A 174 -5.57 4.90 -3.58
C ALA A 174 -6.68 4.31 -2.70
N LEU A 175 -6.42 3.21 -2.00
CA LEU A 175 -7.37 2.60 -1.07
C LEU A 175 -7.43 3.33 0.27
N GLY A 176 -6.30 3.83 0.79
CA GLY A 176 -6.25 4.56 2.06
C GLY A 176 -7.16 5.79 2.07
N VAL A 177 -7.26 6.49 0.93
CA VAL A 177 -8.14 7.65 0.77
C VAL A 177 -9.61 7.29 0.81
N VAL A 178 -9.97 6.17 0.18
CA VAL A 178 -11.35 5.67 0.18
C VAL A 178 -11.71 5.21 1.58
N ALA A 179 -10.82 4.51 2.27
CA ALA A 179 -10.98 4.09 3.65
C ALA A 179 -11.17 5.26 4.62
N VAL A 180 -10.34 6.31 4.50
CA VAL A 180 -10.42 7.53 5.33
C VAL A 180 -11.70 8.32 5.06
N LYS A 181 -12.18 8.34 3.80
CA LYS A 181 -13.46 8.98 3.45
C LYS A 181 -14.68 8.18 3.90
N ALA A 182 -14.55 6.87 4.13
CA ALA A 182 -15.64 6.00 4.59
C ALA A 182 -15.95 6.13 6.10
N VAL A 183 -15.12 6.87 6.85
CA VAL A 183 -15.29 7.06 8.30
C VAL A 183 -15.40 8.55 8.65
N PRO A 184 -16.14 8.91 9.72
CA PRO A 184 -16.22 10.30 10.19
C PRO A 184 -14.82 10.86 10.51
N GLN A 185 -14.63 12.17 10.36
CA GLN A 185 -13.33 12.84 10.52
C GLN A 185 -12.63 12.50 11.85
N GLN A 186 -13.39 12.26 12.91
CA GLN A 186 -12.87 11.93 14.24
C GLN A 186 -12.22 10.55 14.34
N ASN A 187 -12.59 9.62 13.44
CA ASN A 187 -12.10 8.24 13.44
C ASN A 187 -11.12 7.95 12.30
N GLN A 188 -10.73 8.97 11.53
CA GLN A 188 -9.82 8.81 10.38
C GLN A 188 -8.44 8.28 10.78
N GLY A 189 -7.91 8.72 11.92
CA GLY A 189 -6.65 8.20 12.46
C GLY A 189 -6.74 6.71 12.83
N ALA A 190 -7.85 6.28 13.44
CA ALA A 190 -8.08 4.87 13.78
C ALA A 190 -8.25 3.99 12.52
N ALA A 191 -8.90 4.51 11.47
CA ALA A 191 -9.03 3.79 10.20
C ALA A 191 -7.68 3.61 9.50
N LEU A 192 -6.83 4.64 9.46
CA LEU A 192 -5.47 4.53 8.92
C LEU A 192 -4.61 3.55 9.73
N ALA A 193 -4.66 3.62 11.07
CA ALA A 193 -3.92 2.69 11.91
C ALA A 193 -4.35 1.24 11.67
N THR A 194 -5.66 0.99 11.60
CA THR A 194 -6.21 -0.34 11.29
C THR A 194 -5.75 -0.82 9.92
N TYR A 195 -5.77 0.06 8.92
CA TYR A 195 -5.35 -0.23 7.55
C TYR A 195 -3.87 -0.62 7.48
N THR A 196 -2.99 0.10 8.17
CA THR A 196 -1.56 -0.24 8.26
C THR A 196 -1.32 -1.56 9.00
N VAL A 197 -2.06 -1.84 10.08
CA VAL A 197 -1.96 -3.14 10.78
C VAL A 197 -2.28 -4.32 9.86
N PHE A 198 -3.27 -4.20 8.98
CA PHE A 198 -3.55 -5.25 7.97
C PHE A 198 -2.39 -5.44 6.98
N MET A 199 -1.75 -4.35 6.57
CA MET A 199 -0.57 -4.39 5.70
C MET A 199 0.58 -5.14 6.38
N ASP A 200 0.92 -4.74 7.60
CA ASP A 200 2.05 -5.27 8.36
C ASP A 200 1.81 -6.74 8.73
N LEU A 201 0.58 -7.08 9.13
CA LEU A 201 0.18 -8.46 9.39
C LEU A 201 0.33 -9.32 8.12
N SER A 202 -0.10 -8.80 6.97
CA SER A 202 0.06 -9.51 5.70
C SER A 202 1.53 -9.77 5.39
N LEU A 203 2.39 -8.76 5.48
CA LEU A 203 3.82 -8.90 5.23
C LEU A 203 4.47 -9.89 6.20
N GLY A 204 4.10 -9.83 7.49
CA GLY A 204 4.58 -10.75 8.51
C GLY A 204 4.15 -12.21 8.27
N VAL A 205 2.93 -12.43 7.79
CA VAL A 205 2.40 -13.77 7.50
C VAL A 205 2.86 -14.31 6.14
N THR A 206 3.06 -13.43 5.17
CA THR A 206 3.47 -13.77 3.80
C THR A 206 4.84 -14.44 3.77
N GLY A 207 5.81 -13.96 4.56
CA GLY A 207 7.15 -14.55 4.61
C GLY A 207 7.15 -16.05 4.94
N PRO A 208 6.66 -16.46 6.12
CA PRO A 208 6.58 -17.87 6.51
C PRO A 208 5.71 -18.71 5.59
N LEU A 209 4.54 -18.21 5.16
CA LEU A 209 3.65 -18.95 4.25
C LEU A 209 4.31 -19.17 2.88
N ALA A 210 4.92 -18.15 2.31
CA ALA A 210 5.59 -18.26 1.02
C ALA A 210 6.83 -19.18 1.12
N GLY A 211 7.59 -19.11 2.22
CA GLY A 211 8.70 -20.02 2.48
C GLY A 211 8.24 -21.48 2.58
N LEU A 212 7.13 -21.74 3.27
CA LEU A 212 6.54 -23.07 3.36
C LEU A 212 6.10 -23.56 1.97
N VAL A 213 5.33 -22.77 1.22
CA VAL A 213 4.87 -23.13 -0.13
C VAL A 213 6.06 -23.38 -1.06
N MET A 214 7.11 -22.56 -0.97
CA MET A 214 8.34 -22.73 -1.75
C MET A 214 9.01 -24.08 -1.49
N SER A 215 9.04 -24.55 -0.23
CA SER A 215 9.67 -25.82 0.12
C SER A 215 8.95 -27.05 -0.46
N TRP A 216 7.65 -26.95 -0.82
CA TRP A 216 6.87 -28.06 -1.36
C TRP A 216 6.65 -27.97 -2.88
N ALA A 217 6.42 -26.76 -3.40
CA ALA A 217 5.98 -26.55 -4.78
C ALA A 217 6.96 -25.74 -5.64
N GLY A 218 8.07 -25.28 -5.07
CA GLY A 218 9.12 -24.54 -5.76
C GLY A 218 8.85 -23.04 -5.91
N VAL A 219 9.89 -22.32 -6.36
CA VAL A 219 9.95 -20.86 -6.40
C VAL A 219 9.00 -20.19 -7.41
N PRO A 220 8.67 -20.78 -8.58
CA PRO A 220 7.68 -20.16 -9.48
C PRO A 220 6.26 -20.11 -8.90
N VAL A 221 5.90 -21.09 -8.07
CA VAL A 221 4.53 -21.26 -7.56
C VAL A 221 4.16 -20.17 -6.56
N ILE A 222 5.12 -19.66 -5.79
CA ILE A 222 4.85 -18.55 -4.85
C ILE A 222 4.42 -17.27 -5.58
N TYR A 223 4.96 -16.98 -6.76
CA TYR A 223 4.57 -15.81 -7.57
C TYR A 223 3.19 -16.00 -8.21
N LEU A 224 2.85 -17.22 -8.64
CA LEU A 224 1.52 -17.54 -9.16
C LEU A 224 0.46 -17.49 -8.06
N ALA A 225 0.76 -18.02 -6.88
CA ALA A 225 -0.11 -17.95 -5.71
C ALA A 225 -0.32 -16.48 -5.29
N ALA A 226 0.74 -15.69 -5.25
CA ALA A 226 0.67 -14.26 -5.00
C ALA A 226 -0.21 -13.53 -6.02
N ALA A 227 -0.04 -13.81 -7.33
CA ALA A 227 -0.89 -13.25 -8.37
C ALA A 227 -2.38 -13.61 -8.15
N GLY A 228 -2.67 -14.83 -7.69
CA GLY A 228 -4.00 -15.24 -7.28
C GLY A 228 -4.56 -14.44 -6.10
N LEU A 229 -3.76 -14.17 -5.08
CA LEU A 229 -4.15 -13.33 -3.94
C LEU A 229 -4.46 -11.89 -4.39
N VAL A 230 -3.62 -11.30 -5.25
CA VAL A 230 -3.86 -9.97 -5.81
C VAL A 230 -5.10 -9.96 -6.72
N ALA A 231 -5.37 -11.04 -7.46
CA ALA A 231 -6.61 -11.19 -8.23
C ALA A 231 -7.86 -11.23 -7.33
N ILE A 232 -7.78 -11.88 -6.16
CA ILE A 232 -8.85 -11.82 -5.15
C ILE A 232 -9.02 -10.39 -4.64
N ALA A 233 -7.93 -9.65 -4.40
CA ALA A 233 -7.97 -8.24 -4.01
C ALA A 233 -8.67 -7.36 -5.06
N LEU A 234 -8.37 -7.59 -6.35
CA LEU A 234 -9.02 -6.95 -7.48
C LEU A 234 -10.53 -7.24 -7.49
N LEU A 235 -10.92 -8.50 -7.34
CA LEU A 235 -12.33 -8.91 -7.30
C LEU A 235 -13.09 -8.30 -6.12
N LEU A 236 -12.47 -8.26 -4.93
CA LEU A 236 -13.04 -7.60 -3.74
C LEU A 236 -13.24 -6.10 -3.99
N THR A 237 -12.24 -5.44 -4.55
CA THR A 237 -12.27 -4.01 -4.88
C THR A 237 -13.32 -3.70 -5.94
N TRP A 238 -13.49 -4.58 -6.92
CA TRP A 238 -14.54 -4.49 -7.93
C TRP A 238 -15.94 -4.69 -7.33
N ARG A 239 -16.12 -5.65 -6.41
CA ARG A 239 -17.39 -5.82 -5.68
C ARG A 239 -17.71 -4.62 -4.79
N LEU A 240 -16.72 -4.00 -4.18
CA LEU A 240 -16.88 -2.74 -3.42
C LEU A 240 -17.32 -1.60 -4.32
N LYS A 241 -16.78 -1.49 -5.54
CA LYS A 241 -17.23 -0.50 -6.52
C LYS A 241 -18.69 -0.71 -6.96
N LYS A 242 -19.15 -1.96 -7.03
CA LYS A 242 -20.52 -2.31 -7.44
C LYS A 242 -21.56 -2.17 -6.32
N ARG A 243 -21.14 -2.20 -5.05
CA ARG A 243 -22.06 -1.96 -3.93
C ARG A 243 -22.19 -0.45 -3.74
N PRO A 244 -23.39 0.15 -3.93
CA PRO A 244 -23.59 1.55 -3.61
C PRO A 244 -23.21 1.79 -2.13
N PRO A 245 -22.69 2.97 -1.78
CA PRO A 245 -22.50 3.32 -0.38
C PRO A 245 -23.86 3.16 0.30
N VAL A 246 -23.90 2.41 1.39
CA VAL A 246 -25.10 2.32 2.23
C VAL A 246 -25.42 3.73 2.66
N GLU A 247 -26.41 4.36 2.01
CA GLU A 247 -27.01 5.59 2.48
C GLU A 247 -27.45 5.34 3.91
N ILE A 248 -26.86 6.10 4.82
CA ILE A 248 -27.31 6.15 6.20
C ILE A 248 -28.71 6.79 6.12
N PRO A 249 -29.77 6.13 6.62
CA PRO A 249 -31.04 6.82 6.81
C PRO A 249 -30.73 8.04 7.66
N GLU A 250 -30.91 9.21 7.05
CA GLU A 250 -30.86 10.50 7.74
C GLU A 250 -31.69 10.31 9.00
N ALA A 251 -31.04 10.36 10.16
CA ALA A 251 -31.72 10.17 11.43
C ALA A 251 -32.86 11.18 11.43
N ALA A 252 -34.09 10.67 11.34
CA ALA A 252 -35.29 11.45 11.31
C ALA A 252 -35.15 12.53 12.38
N SER A 253 -35.10 13.79 11.96
CA SER A 253 -35.29 14.92 12.84
C SER A 253 -36.72 14.82 13.36
N SER A 254 -36.92 14.04 14.41
CA SER A 254 -38.14 14.05 15.19
C SER A 254 -38.16 15.37 15.96
N SER A 255 -38.97 16.27 15.42
CA SER A 255 -39.89 17.20 16.10
C SER A 255 -39.39 18.01 17.29
#